data_AF-A0A6B2X372-F1
#
_entry.id   AF-A0A6B2X372-F1
#
_cell.length_a   1.000
_cell.length_b   1.000
_cell.length_c   1.000
_cell.angle_alpha   90.00
_cell.angle_beta   90.00
_cell.angle_gamma   90.00
#
_symmetry.space_group_name_H-M   'P 1'
#
loop_
_entity.id
_entity.type
_entity.pdbx_description
1 polymer ?
#
loop_
_entity_poly.entity_id
_entity_poly.type
_entity_poly.pdbx_seq_one_letter_code
_entity_poly.pdbx_strand_id
1 'polypeptide(L)'
;MRKRAAVLCGAAVVVAGTVSAVPADASAPQVTRAAQVAKLSWKKCGTADYPTLQCASLGVPLDHAHPRGKQITLALSRVPHTAKKYQGPLLVNPGGPGGSGLTLAGFVASALPKAVAAQYDVIGFDPRGVGGSKPALNCSPGYFNPVRPDSVPSSSALEKANLKRAKSFAAACGKKYASVLPYINTISAVQDMDSIRQALGAQRINYFGYSYGTYLGAVYAKLFPHQVRRLVLDSIVDPTGVWYDDNLAQDYAFNDRHRALMAWIAKYDSTYKLGTDPEKIEAKWYAMRAALAKKPAGGKVGASELEDTFIPGGYYNGYWPYLAEAFSAYVNNKNADPLVEAYENFAAVDAAGDNGYSVYTSVQCRDASWPRDWRQWQKDNWAVYEKAPFMAWNNAWYNAPCAFWPTSSLKPVNVANGKLPPALLFQATNDAATPYHGGATVHRLLAHSSLVVEQGGGNHGITLSGNACLDKYLAKYLTDGTVPRGGGQADAVCPTLPDPKPLTSKAASTSSHGSTLHGLLGFHG
;
A
#
# COMPACT_ATOMS: atom_id res chain seq x y z
N MET A 1 -72.87 38.65 29.83
CA MET A 1 -72.44 39.15 28.51
C MET A 1 -72.28 37.97 27.56
N ARG A 2 -72.97 38.03 26.42
CA ARG A 2 -72.74 37.34 25.12
C ARG A 2 -72.42 35.83 25.16
N LYS A 3 -73.42 34.98 24.91
CA LYS A 3 -73.89 34.45 23.59
C LYS A 3 -73.10 33.19 23.18
N ARG A 4 -73.69 31.99 23.32
CA ARG A 4 -74.38 31.16 22.27
C ARG A 4 -73.36 30.43 21.38
N ALA A 5 -73.49 29.17 20.95
CA ALA A 5 -74.49 28.09 21.04
C ALA A 5 -73.78 26.80 20.51
N ALA A 6 -74.02 25.61 21.10
CA ALA A 6 -74.81 24.48 20.56
C ALA A 6 -74.12 23.69 19.41
N VAL A 7 -74.11 22.36 19.33
CA VAL A 7 -75.18 21.33 19.35
C VAL A 7 -74.45 19.96 19.55
N LEU A 8 -74.78 19.14 20.57
CA LEU A 8 -75.67 17.93 20.55
C LEU A 8 -75.29 16.89 19.47
N CYS A 9 -75.45 15.57 19.61
CA CYS A 9 -75.84 14.60 20.63
C CYS A 9 -75.77 13.22 19.93
N GLY A 10 -75.81 12.12 20.67
CA GLY A 10 -76.41 10.89 20.13
C GLY A 10 -75.67 9.61 20.46
N ALA A 11 -76.13 8.96 21.52
CA ALA A 11 -75.78 7.60 21.89
C ALA A 11 -76.31 6.56 20.87
N ALA A 12 -75.65 5.41 20.82
CA ALA A 12 -76.21 4.10 21.22
C ALA A 12 -75.84 2.91 20.31
N VAL A 13 -75.82 1.76 20.99
CA VAL A 13 -76.02 0.37 20.52
C VAL A 13 -74.76 -0.49 20.38
N VAL A 14 -74.62 -1.34 21.42
CA VAL A 14 -73.87 -2.58 21.45
C VAL A 14 -74.49 -3.60 20.49
N VAL A 15 -73.68 -4.20 19.62
CA VAL A 15 -73.93 -5.55 19.10
C VAL A 15 -72.62 -6.33 19.17
N ALA A 16 -72.63 -7.39 19.98
CA ALA A 16 -71.60 -8.38 20.07
C ALA A 16 -71.48 -9.15 18.74
N GLY A 17 -70.26 -9.21 18.20
CA GLY A 17 -69.88 -10.08 17.11
C GLY A 17 -68.52 -10.68 17.43
N THR A 18 -68.53 -11.88 18.01
CA THR A 18 -67.35 -12.71 18.25
C THR A 18 -66.65 -13.03 16.93
N VAL A 19 -65.46 -12.48 16.71
CA VAL A 19 -64.51 -12.97 15.70
C VAL A 19 -63.27 -13.43 16.44
N SER A 20 -63.02 -14.72 16.35
CA SER A 20 -61.87 -15.44 16.87
C SER A 20 -60.57 -14.73 16.47
N ALA A 21 -59.84 -14.19 17.45
CA ALA A 21 -58.50 -13.68 17.24
C ALA A 21 -57.55 -14.86 16.98
N VAL A 22 -57.20 -15.06 15.72
CA VAL A 22 -55.99 -15.81 15.35
C VAL A 22 -54.81 -14.91 15.75
N PRO A 23 -53.84 -15.37 16.55
CA PRO A 23 -52.64 -14.59 16.77
C PRO A 23 -51.94 -14.42 15.43
N ALA A 24 -51.83 -13.18 14.98
CA ALA A 24 -50.95 -12.84 13.87
C ALA A 24 -49.52 -13.17 14.32
N ASP A 25 -48.99 -14.29 13.82
CA ASP A 25 -47.56 -14.56 13.88
C ASP A 25 -46.84 -13.34 13.34
N ALA A 26 -46.10 -12.68 14.25
CA ALA A 26 -45.17 -11.64 13.90
C ALA A 26 -44.12 -12.24 12.97
N SER A 27 -44.39 -12.15 11.67
CA SER A 27 -43.44 -12.48 10.62
C SER A 27 -42.24 -11.57 10.82
N ALA A 28 -41.18 -12.13 11.40
CA ALA A 28 -39.86 -11.53 11.39
C ALA A 28 -39.55 -11.04 9.96
N PRO A 29 -38.94 -9.86 9.79
CA PRO A 29 -38.59 -9.39 8.45
C PRO A 29 -37.73 -10.47 7.80
N GLN A 30 -38.24 -11.07 6.71
CA GLN A 30 -37.45 -11.93 5.85
C GLN A 30 -36.17 -11.17 5.52
N VAL A 31 -35.05 -11.69 6.03
CA VAL A 31 -33.72 -11.37 5.54
C VAL A 31 -33.81 -11.47 4.04
N THR A 32 -33.75 -10.32 3.38
CA THR A 32 -33.77 -10.21 1.93
C THR A 32 -32.74 -11.19 1.41
N ARG A 33 -33.24 -12.20 0.70
CA ARG A 33 -32.45 -13.23 0.02
C ARG A 33 -31.26 -12.55 -0.63
N ALA A 34 -30.06 -12.87 -0.13
CA ALA A 34 -28.80 -12.33 -0.62
C ALA A 34 -28.86 -12.28 -2.15
N ALA A 35 -28.58 -11.09 -2.72
CA ALA A 35 -28.41 -10.94 -4.15
C ALA A 35 -27.56 -12.12 -4.63
N GLN A 36 -28.08 -12.89 -5.58
CA GLN A 36 -27.49 -14.12 -6.06
C GLN A 36 -26.03 -13.81 -6.43
N VAL A 37 -25.09 -14.28 -5.61
CA VAL A 37 -23.69 -13.87 -5.74
C VAL A 37 -23.21 -14.31 -7.11
N ALA A 38 -22.80 -13.36 -7.95
CA ALA A 38 -22.36 -13.64 -9.30
C ALA A 38 -21.18 -14.61 -9.26
N LYS A 39 -21.34 -15.79 -9.87
CA LYS A 39 -20.24 -16.76 -9.99
C LYS A 39 -19.16 -16.19 -10.90
N LEU A 40 -17.90 -16.26 -10.46
CA LEU A 40 -16.76 -15.81 -11.26
C LEU A 40 -16.56 -16.70 -12.49
N SER A 41 -16.47 -16.08 -13.66
CA SER A 41 -16.11 -16.74 -14.91
C SER A 41 -14.61 -16.56 -15.16
N TRP A 42 -13.83 -17.58 -14.82
CA TRP A 42 -12.38 -17.58 -14.98
C TRP A 42 -11.98 -17.89 -16.42
N LYS A 43 -11.09 -17.07 -16.99
CA LYS A 43 -10.52 -17.26 -18.33
C LYS A 43 -9.00 -17.34 -18.23
N LYS A 44 -8.34 -18.06 -19.14
CA LYS A 44 -6.88 -18.06 -19.21
C LYS A 44 -6.37 -16.66 -19.52
N CYS A 45 -5.38 -16.20 -18.77
CA CYS A 45 -4.69 -14.92 -18.98
C CYS A 45 -3.21 -15.00 -18.59
N GLY A 46 -2.63 -16.21 -18.67
CA GLY A 46 -1.23 -16.46 -18.35
C GLY A 46 -0.27 -15.53 -19.09
N THR A 47 0.79 -15.11 -18.40
CA THR A 47 1.91 -14.38 -18.99
C THR A 47 3.08 -15.34 -19.26
N ALA A 48 4.17 -14.84 -19.86
CA ALA A 48 5.40 -15.63 -20.01
C ALA A 48 5.94 -16.11 -18.65
N ASP A 49 5.95 -15.23 -17.65
CA ASP A 49 6.43 -15.53 -16.30
C ASP A 49 5.44 -16.39 -15.49
N TYR A 50 4.13 -16.24 -15.75
CA TYR A 50 3.07 -16.88 -14.97
C TYR A 50 2.00 -17.52 -15.88
N PRO A 51 2.32 -18.62 -16.58
CA PRO A 51 1.47 -19.19 -17.63
C PRO A 51 0.15 -19.81 -17.11
N THR A 52 0.08 -20.12 -15.82
CA THR A 52 -1.11 -20.72 -15.19
C THR A 52 -2.13 -19.70 -14.69
N LEU A 53 -1.87 -18.39 -14.82
CA LEU A 53 -2.82 -17.37 -14.37
C LEU A 53 -4.15 -17.45 -15.12
N GLN A 54 -5.20 -17.30 -14.34
CA GLN A 54 -6.57 -17.14 -14.80
C GLN A 54 -7.08 -15.78 -14.34
N CYS A 55 -7.93 -15.13 -15.12
CA CYS A 55 -8.48 -13.82 -14.81
C CYS A 55 -10.00 -13.87 -14.81
N ALA A 56 -10.59 -13.04 -13.97
CA ALA A 56 -12.02 -12.83 -13.89
C ALA A 56 -12.31 -11.37 -13.56
N SER A 57 -13.60 -11.01 -13.60
CA SER A 57 -14.08 -9.72 -13.17
C SER A 57 -15.25 -9.91 -12.22
N LEU A 58 -15.35 -9.03 -11.23
CA LEU A 58 -16.43 -9.03 -10.24
C LEU A 58 -17.11 -7.67 -10.20
N GLY A 59 -18.42 -7.63 -10.42
CA GLY A 59 -19.24 -6.44 -10.17
C GLY A 59 -19.48 -6.28 -8.67
N VAL A 60 -19.22 -5.08 -8.15
CA VAL A 60 -19.49 -4.69 -6.75
C VAL A 60 -20.13 -3.31 -6.71
N PRO A 61 -20.93 -2.99 -5.68
CA PRO A 61 -21.48 -1.64 -5.57
C PRO A 61 -20.36 -0.63 -5.30
N LEU A 62 -20.46 0.53 -5.94
CA LEU A 62 -19.59 1.67 -5.64
C LEU A 62 -19.75 2.08 -4.16
N ASP A 63 -21.00 2.16 -3.73
CA ASP A 63 -21.39 2.41 -2.34
C ASP A 63 -22.04 1.15 -1.74
N HIS A 64 -21.34 0.51 -0.81
CA HIS A 64 -21.83 -0.69 -0.13
C HIS A 64 -23.05 -0.44 0.77
N ALA A 65 -23.34 0.82 1.15
CA ALA A 65 -24.60 1.17 1.82
C ALA A 65 -25.80 1.14 0.86
N HIS A 66 -25.56 1.24 -0.45
CA HIS A 66 -26.56 1.20 -1.51
C HIS A 66 -26.25 0.07 -2.51
N PRO A 67 -26.42 -1.21 -2.13
CA PRO A 67 -25.94 -2.36 -2.91
C PRO A 67 -26.58 -2.50 -4.30
N ARG A 68 -27.76 -1.89 -4.52
CA ARG A 68 -28.45 -1.83 -5.83
C ARG A 68 -28.12 -0.58 -6.64
N GLY A 69 -27.22 0.27 -6.14
CA GLY A 69 -26.78 1.50 -6.79
C GLY A 69 -25.77 1.27 -7.89
N LYS A 70 -25.04 2.33 -8.24
CA LYS A 70 -23.97 2.31 -9.25
C LYS A 70 -22.97 1.20 -8.95
N GLN A 71 -22.70 0.37 -9.95
CA GLN A 71 -21.71 -0.71 -9.86
C GLN A 71 -20.35 -0.25 -10.38
N ILE A 72 -19.30 -0.86 -9.85
CA ILE A 72 -17.93 -0.84 -10.37
C ILE A 72 -17.48 -2.27 -10.62
N THR A 73 -16.39 -2.44 -11.35
CA THR A 73 -15.84 -3.76 -11.67
C THR A 73 -14.46 -3.90 -11.06
N LEU A 74 -14.24 -4.97 -10.31
CA LEU A 74 -12.92 -5.38 -9.84
C LEU A 74 -12.29 -6.35 -10.83
N ALA A 75 -11.01 -6.16 -11.13
CA ALA A 75 -10.21 -7.15 -11.84
C ALA A 75 -9.60 -8.14 -10.85
N LEU A 76 -9.70 -9.43 -11.17
CA LEU A 76 -9.15 -10.53 -10.36
C LEU A 76 -8.22 -11.40 -11.22
N SER A 77 -7.19 -11.94 -10.57
CA SER A 77 -6.35 -13.01 -11.10
C SER A 77 -6.32 -14.19 -10.12
N ARG A 78 -6.01 -15.39 -10.63
CA ARG A 78 -5.88 -16.60 -9.83
C ARG A 78 -4.82 -17.53 -10.39
N VAL A 79 -4.00 -18.08 -9.50
CA VAL A 79 -3.32 -19.36 -9.73
C VAL A 79 -4.12 -20.46 -9.00
N PRO A 80 -4.73 -21.43 -9.71
CA PRO A 80 -5.58 -22.42 -9.08
C PRO A 80 -4.78 -23.46 -8.29
N HIS A 81 -5.36 -23.96 -7.20
CA HIS A 81 -4.80 -25.10 -6.46
C HIS A 81 -4.73 -26.35 -7.35
N THR A 82 -3.77 -27.23 -7.03
CA THR A 82 -3.54 -28.49 -7.74
C THR A 82 -3.51 -29.71 -6.81
N ALA A 83 -3.42 -29.49 -5.50
CA ALA A 83 -3.43 -30.55 -4.50
C ALA A 83 -4.86 -30.97 -4.13
N LYS A 84 -5.02 -32.24 -3.73
CA LYS A 84 -6.29 -32.74 -3.17
C LYS A 84 -6.67 -32.02 -1.87
N LYS A 85 -5.68 -31.66 -1.04
CA LYS A 85 -5.89 -30.89 0.17
C LYS A 85 -6.06 -29.42 -0.22
N TYR A 86 -7.27 -28.90 -0.06
CA TYR A 86 -7.59 -27.51 -0.37
C TYR A 86 -7.70 -26.67 0.91
N GLN A 87 -6.99 -25.54 0.93
CA GLN A 87 -6.93 -24.61 2.06
C GLN A 87 -7.79 -23.35 1.87
N GLY A 88 -8.54 -23.25 0.78
CA GLY A 88 -9.33 -22.06 0.45
C GLY A 88 -8.54 -21.02 -0.36
N PRO A 89 -9.16 -19.87 -0.66
CA PRO A 89 -8.50 -18.80 -1.36
C PRO A 89 -7.47 -18.09 -0.45
N LEU A 90 -6.34 -17.71 -1.04
CA LEU A 90 -5.31 -16.84 -0.46
C LEU A 90 -5.31 -15.52 -1.23
N LEU A 91 -5.95 -14.48 -0.68
CA LEU A 91 -5.94 -13.16 -1.28
C LEU A 91 -4.61 -12.47 -0.99
N VAL A 92 -3.99 -11.90 -2.03
CA VAL A 92 -2.71 -11.20 -1.93
C VAL A 92 -2.86 -9.72 -2.31
N ASN A 93 -2.10 -8.84 -1.64
CA ASN A 93 -2.07 -7.42 -1.97
C ASN A 93 -0.65 -6.81 -1.79
N PRO A 94 -0.14 -6.06 -2.79
CA PRO A 94 1.22 -5.50 -2.73
C PRO A 94 1.32 -4.22 -1.89
N GLY A 95 0.19 -3.57 -1.59
CA GLY A 95 0.19 -2.26 -0.96
C GLY A 95 0.12 -1.10 -1.95
N GLY A 96 0.99 -0.10 -1.75
CA GLY A 96 0.86 1.25 -2.32
C GLY A 96 0.36 2.23 -1.24
N PRO A 97 -0.96 2.52 -1.12
CA PRO A 97 -2.09 2.03 -1.92
C PRO A 97 -1.99 2.40 -3.40
N GLY A 98 -2.67 1.64 -4.26
CA GLY A 98 -2.64 1.86 -5.71
C GLY A 98 -1.85 0.81 -6.50
N GLY A 99 -1.15 -0.10 -5.84
CA GLY A 99 -0.45 -1.22 -6.49
C GLY A 99 -1.42 -2.29 -7.00
N SER A 100 -1.14 -2.80 -8.21
CA SER A 100 -1.94 -3.88 -8.82
C SER A 100 -1.64 -5.23 -8.18
N GLY A 101 -2.67 -5.94 -7.72
CA GLY A 101 -2.51 -7.28 -7.13
C GLY A 101 -2.50 -8.42 -8.15
N LEU A 102 -2.76 -8.15 -9.44
CA LEU A 102 -2.99 -9.20 -10.43
C LEU A 102 -1.78 -10.09 -10.66
N THR A 103 -0.60 -9.50 -10.84
CA THR A 103 0.66 -10.24 -11.07
C THR A 103 1.24 -10.79 -9.77
N LEU A 104 0.94 -10.16 -8.62
CA LEU A 104 1.38 -10.63 -7.31
C LEU A 104 0.90 -12.06 -7.02
N ALA A 105 -0.28 -12.45 -7.51
CA ALA A 105 -0.77 -13.83 -7.35
C ALA A 105 0.16 -14.85 -8.02
N GLY A 106 0.67 -14.53 -9.20
CA GLY A 106 1.64 -15.36 -9.92
C GLY A 106 2.94 -15.46 -9.15
N PHE A 107 3.46 -14.33 -8.67
CA PHE A 107 4.68 -14.26 -7.87
C PHE A 107 4.58 -15.07 -6.57
N VAL A 108 3.53 -14.86 -5.78
CA VAL A 108 3.37 -15.58 -4.50
C VAL A 108 3.23 -17.08 -4.74
N ALA A 109 2.47 -17.49 -5.76
CA ALA A 109 2.33 -18.91 -6.09
C ALA A 109 3.64 -19.56 -6.56
N SER A 110 4.50 -18.82 -7.28
CA SER A 110 5.79 -19.34 -7.77
C SER A 110 6.88 -19.34 -6.70
N ALA A 111 6.87 -18.36 -5.79
CA ALA A 111 7.90 -18.20 -4.76
C ALA A 111 7.64 -19.08 -3.52
N LEU A 112 6.39 -19.45 -3.23
CA LEU A 112 6.07 -20.40 -2.17
C LEU A 112 6.60 -21.80 -2.49
N PRO A 113 6.94 -22.64 -1.48
CA PRO A 113 7.23 -24.04 -1.71
C PRO A 113 6.07 -24.71 -2.45
N LYS A 114 6.37 -25.47 -3.52
CA LYS A 114 5.35 -26.04 -4.44
C LYS A 114 4.23 -26.79 -3.70
N ALA A 115 4.58 -27.56 -2.66
CA ALA A 115 3.61 -28.32 -1.87
C ALA A 115 2.65 -27.43 -1.05
N VAL A 116 3.07 -26.22 -0.69
CA VAL A 116 2.24 -25.21 -0.01
C VAL A 116 1.36 -24.52 -1.05
N ALA A 117 1.95 -23.94 -2.10
CA ALA A 117 1.22 -23.23 -3.15
C ALA A 117 0.11 -24.08 -3.77
N ALA A 118 0.38 -25.37 -4.01
CA ALA A 118 -0.58 -26.31 -4.58
C ALA A 118 -1.87 -26.48 -3.77
N GLN A 119 -1.92 -26.08 -2.49
CA GLN A 119 -3.10 -26.20 -1.63
C GLN A 119 -4.03 -24.99 -1.69
N TYR A 120 -3.65 -23.92 -2.39
CA TYR A 120 -4.37 -22.64 -2.40
C TYR A 120 -4.79 -22.23 -3.79
N ASP A 121 -5.97 -21.62 -3.88
CA ASP A 121 -6.26 -20.69 -4.95
C ASP A 121 -5.61 -19.35 -4.56
N VAL A 122 -4.47 -19.00 -5.16
CA VAL A 122 -3.80 -17.72 -4.89
C VAL A 122 -4.50 -16.65 -5.73
N ILE A 123 -5.17 -15.70 -5.07
CA ILE A 123 -6.04 -14.70 -5.69
C ILE A 123 -5.38 -13.32 -5.62
N GLY A 124 -5.10 -12.76 -6.79
CA GLY A 124 -4.72 -11.36 -6.95
C GLY A 124 -5.95 -10.54 -7.26
N PHE A 125 -5.99 -9.29 -6.79
CA PHE A 125 -7.06 -8.37 -7.15
C PHE A 125 -6.53 -6.95 -7.24
N ASP A 126 -7.11 -6.19 -8.16
CA ASP A 126 -6.94 -4.75 -8.19
C ASP A 126 -8.04 -4.11 -7.35
N PRO A 127 -7.71 -3.38 -6.27
CA PRO A 127 -8.70 -2.60 -5.53
C PRO A 127 -9.47 -1.65 -6.46
N ARG A 128 -10.64 -1.19 -6.00
CA ARG A 128 -11.41 -0.14 -6.67
C ARG A 128 -10.52 1.03 -7.11
N GLY A 129 -10.56 1.39 -8.39
CA GLY A 129 -9.74 2.46 -8.95
C GLY A 129 -8.38 2.05 -9.51
N VAL A 130 -7.87 0.87 -9.18
CA VAL A 130 -6.53 0.40 -9.53
C VAL A 130 -6.53 -0.37 -10.86
N GLY A 131 -5.54 -0.12 -11.71
CA GLY A 131 -5.16 -0.95 -12.85
C GLY A 131 -6.32 -1.42 -13.73
N GLY A 132 -6.57 -2.73 -13.70
CA GLY A 132 -7.62 -3.40 -14.47
C GLY A 132 -9.04 -3.12 -13.98
N SER A 133 -9.22 -2.72 -12.72
CA SER A 133 -10.53 -2.37 -12.14
C SER A 133 -11.13 -1.13 -12.79
N LYS A 134 -12.46 -1.07 -12.90
CA LYS A 134 -13.19 -0.01 -13.61
C LYS A 134 -14.18 0.72 -12.69
N PRO A 135 -14.14 2.07 -12.65
CA PRO A 135 -13.24 2.95 -13.40
C PRO A 135 -11.80 2.88 -12.86
N ALA A 136 -10.81 2.90 -13.75
CA ALA A 136 -9.42 3.12 -13.39
C ALA A 136 -9.19 4.63 -13.19
N LEU A 137 -8.60 5.02 -12.06
CA LEU A 137 -8.37 6.43 -11.74
C LEU A 137 -7.15 6.96 -12.50
N ASN A 138 -7.26 8.15 -13.06
CA ASN A 138 -6.12 8.92 -13.52
C ASN A 138 -6.53 10.39 -13.44
N CYS A 139 -6.10 11.07 -12.37
CA CYS A 139 -6.51 12.43 -12.09
C CYS A 139 -5.85 13.45 -13.01
N SER A 140 -4.55 13.31 -13.25
CA SER A 140 -3.74 14.26 -14.00
C SER A 140 -2.57 13.51 -14.65
N PRO A 141 -2.74 13.02 -15.89
CA PRO A 141 -1.67 12.33 -16.59
C PRO A 141 -0.41 13.19 -16.70
N GLY A 142 0.76 12.59 -16.48
CA GLY A 142 2.05 13.29 -16.54
C GLY A 142 2.29 14.25 -15.38
N TYR A 143 1.65 14.03 -14.23
CA TYR A 143 1.85 14.85 -13.02
C TYR A 143 3.33 14.88 -12.59
N PHE A 144 4.03 13.77 -12.79
CA PHE A 144 5.45 13.58 -12.48
C PHE A 144 6.38 13.78 -13.68
N ASN A 145 5.90 14.34 -14.80
CA ASN A 145 6.77 14.59 -15.94
C ASN A 145 7.96 15.50 -15.54
N PRO A 146 9.19 15.12 -15.90
CA PRO A 146 10.36 15.93 -15.61
C PRO A 146 10.42 17.16 -16.54
N VAL A 147 11.09 18.25 -16.17
CA VAL A 147 11.79 18.49 -14.89
C VAL A 147 10.86 19.22 -13.92
N ARG A 148 10.66 18.67 -12.72
CA ARG A 148 9.81 19.27 -11.69
C ARG A 148 10.54 20.42 -10.98
N PRO A 149 9.81 21.37 -10.36
CA PRO A 149 10.42 22.34 -9.46
C PRO A 149 11.19 21.62 -8.34
N ASP A 150 12.29 22.22 -7.87
CA ASP A 150 13.05 21.73 -6.71
C ASP A 150 12.09 21.52 -5.52
N SER A 151 12.15 20.34 -4.92
CA SER A 151 11.33 19.95 -3.78
C SER A 151 11.64 20.79 -2.55
N VAL A 152 12.88 21.24 -2.33
CA VAL A 152 13.22 22.05 -1.14
C VAL A 152 12.73 23.48 -1.36
N PRO A 153 11.76 24.00 -0.57
CA PRO A 153 11.18 25.31 -0.78
C PRO A 153 12.08 26.43 -0.21
N SER A 154 13.29 26.54 -0.74
CA SER A 154 14.28 27.56 -0.37
C SER A 154 13.90 28.99 -0.75
N SER A 155 12.81 29.15 -1.52
CA SER A 155 12.23 30.45 -1.86
C SER A 155 10.71 30.38 -1.95
N SER A 156 10.05 31.53 -1.77
CA SER A 156 8.59 31.63 -1.92
C SER A 156 8.09 31.28 -3.33
N ALA A 157 8.94 31.42 -4.36
CA ALA A 157 8.60 31.05 -5.73
C ALA A 157 8.53 29.52 -5.91
N LEU A 158 9.52 28.79 -5.38
CA LEU A 158 9.54 27.32 -5.41
C LEU A 158 8.36 26.76 -4.61
N GLU A 159 8.11 27.29 -3.42
CA GLU A 159 6.98 26.87 -2.60
C GLU A 159 5.64 27.08 -3.32
N LYS A 160 5.42 28.27 -3.91
CA LYS A 160 4.21 28.56 -4.68
C LYS A 160 4.07 27.64 -5.91
N ALA A 161 5.16 27.30 -6.58
CA ALA A 161 5.14 26.40 -7.73
C ALA A 161 4.69 24.99 -7.33
N ASN A 162 5.26 24.43 -6.27
CA ASN A 162 4.89 23.10 -5.78
C ASN A 162 3.48 23.07 -5.18
N LEU A 163 3.08 24.10 -4.42
CA LEU A 163 1.70 24.25 -3.94
C LEU A 163 0.69 24.32 -5.10
N LYS A 164 1.03 25.03 -6.18
CA LYS A 164 0.19 25.08 -7.38
C LYS A 164 0.01 23.68 -7.98
N ARG A 165 1.10 22.91 -8.12
CA ARG A 165 1.03 21.51 -8.59
C ARG A 165 0.10 20.66 -7.70
N ALA A 166 0.29 20.69 -6.39
CA ALA A 166 -0.53 19.92 -5.44
C ALA A 166 -2.03 20.30 -5.51
N LYS A 167 -2.35 21.60 -5.51
CA LYS A 167 -3.74 22.10 -5.66
C LYS A 167 -4.36 21.70 -6.99
N SER A 168 -3.60 21.82 -8.09
CA SER A 168 -4.07 21.45 -9.42
C SER A 168 -4.39 19.96 -9.53
N PHE A 169 -3.57 19.09 -8.93
CA PHE A 169 -3.83 17.65 -8.89
C PHE A 169 -5.13 17.34 -8.13
N ALA A 170 -5.29 17.86 -6.91
CA ALA A 170 -6.50 17.65 -6.11
C ALA A 170 -7.77 18.16 -6.82
N ALA A 171 -7.69 19.33 -7.45
CA ALA A 171 -8.78 19.89 -8.24
C ALA A 171 -9.12 19.03 -9.47
N ALA A 172 -8.11 18.50 -10.17
CA ALA A 172 -8.31 17.63 -11.32
C ALA A 172 -8.99 16.30 -10.92
N CYS A 173 -8.55 15.68 -9.82
CA CYS A 173 -9.23 14.53 -9.22
C CYS A 173 -10.70 14.86 -8.90
N GLY A 174 -10.94 15.97 -8.19
CA GLY A 174 -12.29 16.40 -7.81
C GLY A 174 -13.20 16.61 -9.01
N LYS A 175 -12.71 17.27 -10.05
CA LYS A 175 -13.47 17.50 -11.29
C LYS A 175 -13.81 16.20 -12.02
N LYS A 176 -12.84 15.30 -12.15
CA LYS A 176 -13.00 14.08 -12.96
C LYS A 176 -13.75 12.96 -12.24
N TYR A 177 -13.59 12.85 -10.92
CA TYR A 177 -14.04 11.70 -10.14
C TYR A 177 -14.92 12.08 -8.93
N ALA A 178 -15.57 13.25 -8.93
CA ALA A 178 -16.43 13.73 -7.82
C ALA A 178 -17.37 12.66 -7.24
N SER A 179 -18.03 11.86 -8.10
CA SER A 179 -18.98 10.81 -7.68
C SER A 179 -18.34 9.50 -7.21
N VAL A 180 -17.03 9.31 -7.45
CA VAL A 180 -16.28 8.08 -7.16
C VAL A 180 -15.36 8.24 -5.96
N LEU A 181 -14.68 9.40 -5.84
CA LEU A 181 -13.73 9.69 -4.77
C LEU A 181 -14.23 9.41 -3.35
N PRO A 182 -15.51 9.65 -2.99
CA PRO A 182 -15.98 9.32 -1.65
C PRO A 182 -15.84 7.84 -1.28
N TYR A 183 -15.72 6.97 -2.27
CA TYR A 183 -15.72 5.52 -2.10
C TYR A 183 -14.36 4.89 -2.43
N ILE A 184 -13.32 5.68 -2.74
CA ILE A 184 -11.95 5.17 -2.92
C ILE A 184 -11.23 5.31 -1.57
N ASN A 185 -11.39 4.29 -0.72
CA ASN A 185 -10.88 4.23 0.65
C ASN A 185 -10.73 2.76 1.12
N THR A 186 -10.02 2.54 2.22
CA THR A 186 -9.74 1.19 2.75
C THR A 186 -11.01 0.46 3.15
N ILE A 187 -11.97 1.11 3.81
CA ILE A 187 -13.20 0.45 4.29
C ILE A 187 -13.98 -0.13 3.10
N SER A 188 -14.15 0.65 2.04
CA SER A 188 -14.87 0.19 0.86
C SER A 188 -14.10 -0.90 0.08
N ALA A 189 -12.76 -0.84 0.05
CA ALA A 189 -11.93 -1.93 -0.50
C ALA A 189 -12.00 -3.22 0.35
N VAL A 190 -12.16 -3.12 1.68
CA VAL A 190 -12.36 -4.27 2.56
C VAL A 190 -13.73 -4.92 2.34
N GLN A 191 -14.77 -4.13 2.09
CA GLN A 191 -16.08 -4.66 1.70
C GLN A 191 -16.05 -5.34 0.33
N ASP A 192 -15.22 -4.84 -0.59
CA ASP A 192 -14.93 -5.52 -1.86
C ASP A 192 -14.25 -6.88 -1.63
N MET A 193 -13.29 -6.97 -0.71
CA MET A 193 -12.66 -8.25 -0.35
C MET A 193 -13.68 -9.27 0.17
N ASP A 194 -14.68 -8.85 0.96
CA ASP A 194 -15.74 -9.76 1.39
C ASP A 194 -16.67 -10.16 0.23
N SER A 195 -16.92 -9.26 -0.72
CA SER A 195 -17.63 -9.58 -1.96
C SER A 195 -16.87 -10.62 -2.80
N ILE A 196 -15.53 -10.49 -2.88
CA ILE A 196 -14.66 -11.48 -3.53
C ILE A 196 -14.76 -12.84 -2.82
N ARG A 197 -14.68 -12.87 -1.48
CA ARG A 197 -14.85 -14.10 -0.68
C ARG A 197 -16.18 -14.79 -1.02
N GLN A 198 -17.27 -14.02 -1.04
CA GLN A 198 -18.60 -14.55 -1.35
C GLN A 198 -18.67 -15.10 -2.78
N ALA A 199 -18.11 -14.39 -3.76
CA ALA A 199 -18.10 -14.81 -5.17
C ALA A 199 -17.26 -16.06 -5.44
N LEU A 200 -16.24 -16.30 -4.61
CA LEU A 200 -15.45 -17.53 -4.58
C LEU A 200 -16.17 -18.68 -3.87
N GLY A 201 -17.34 -18.44 -3.24
CA GLY A 201 -18.06 -19.43 -2.45
C GLY A 201 -17.35 -19.83 -1.15
N ALA A 202 -16.40 -19.01 -0.68
CA ALA A 202 -15.58 -19.33 0.48
C ALA A 202 -16.25 -18.86 1.79
N GLN A 203 -16.24 -19.69 2.83
CA GLN A 203 -16.69 -19.28 4.17
C GLN A 203 -15.68 -18.35 4.86
N ARG A 204 -14.39 -18.60 4.65
CA ARG A 204 -13.27 -17.81 5.17
C ARG A 204 -12.18 -17.64 4.11
N ILE A 205 -11.39 -16.59 4.21
CA ILE A 205 -10.20 -16.36 3.38
C ILE A 205 -8.91 -16.56 4.17
N ASN A 206 -7.83 -16.86 3.45
CA ASN A 206 -6.48 -16.59 3.89
C ASN A 206 -6.06 -15.26 3.24
N TYR A 207 -5.30 -14.44 3.95
CA TYR A 207 -4.83 -13.14 3.43
C TYR A 207 -3.33 -12.97 3.64
N PHE A 208 -2.66 -12.40 2.64
CA PHE A 208 -1.26 -12.05 2.69
C PHE A 208 -1.03 -10.67 2.05
N GLY A 209 -0.75 -9.67 2.88
CA GLY A 209 -0.52 -8.29 2.44
C GLY A 209 0.88 -7.81 2.76
N TYR A 210 1.44 -7.02 1.85
CA TYR A 210 2.66 -6.25 2.06
C TYR A 210 2.32 -4.76 2.21
N SER A 211 3.12 -4.01 2.97
CA SER A 211 3.04 -2.54 3.00
C SER A 211 1.63 -2.04 3.38
N TYR A 212 1.02 -1.10 2.65
CA TYR A 212 -0.40 -0.71 2.82
C TYR A 212 -1.37 -1.91 2.86
N GLY A 213 -1.06 -3.01 2.16
CA GLY A 213 -1.82 -4.26 2.22
C GLY A 213 -1.91 -4.82 3.65
N THR A 214 -0.96 -4.50 4.53
CA THR A 214 -1.03 -4.85 5.95
C THR A 214 -2.13 -4.11 6.69
N TYR A 215 -2.32 -2.81 6.43
CA TYR A 215 -3.43 -2.03 6.98
C TYR A 215 -4.77 -2.52 6.40
N LEU A 216 -4.82 -2.77 5.09
CA LEU A 216 -5.99 -3.35 4.42
C LEU A 216 -6.41 -4.69 5.06
N GLY A 217 -5.44 -5.59 5.29
CA GLY A 217 -5.66 -6.87 5.96
C GLY A 217 -6.10 -6.73 7.41
N ALA A 218 -5.51 -5.82 8.17
CA ALA A 218 -5.88 -5.55 9.56
C ALA A 218 -7.31 -4.99 9.67
N VAL A 219 -7.72 -4.09 8.76
CA VAL A 219 -9.10 -3.58 8.69
C VAL A 219 -10.07 -4.69 8.28
N TYR A 220 -9.73 -5.55 7.31
CA TYR A 220 -10.55 -6.73 6.99
C TYR A 220 -10.74 -7.63 8.21
N ALA A 221 -9.66 -7.94 8.91
CA ALA A 221 -9.69 -8.78 10.10
C ALA A 221 -10.53 -8.15 11.22
N LYS A 222 -10.54 -6.82 11.33
CA LYS A 222 -11.38 -6.08 12.28
C LYS A 222 -12.87 -6.14 11.93
N LEU A 223 -13.22 -5.90 10.67
CA LEU A 223 -14.62 -5.83 10.21
C LEU A 223 -15.25 -7.21 10.01
N PHE A 224 -14.45 -8.21 9.64
CA PHE A 224 -14.86 -9.57 9.31
C PHE A 224 -14.05 -10.65 10.07
N PRO A 225 -13.96 -10.59 11.41
CA PRO A 225 -13.04 -11.45 12.19
C PRO A 225 -13.34 -12.95 12.04
N HIS A 226 -14.61 -13.32 11.83
CA HIS A 226 -15.03 -14.72 11.70
C HIS A 226 -14.83 -15.28 10.28
N GLN A 227 -14.48 -14.41 9.33
CA GLN A 227 -14.21 -14.72 7.93
C GLN A 227 -12.70 -14.85 7.66
N VAL A 228 -11.84 -14.64 8.66
CA VAL A 228 -10.39 -14.84 8.57
C VAL A 228 -10.01 -16.25 8.99
N ARG A 229 -9.30 -16.96 8.11
CA ARG A 229 -8.67 -18.24 8.43
C ARG A 229 -7.20 -18.10 8.79
N ARG A 230 -6.46 -17.34 7.98
CA ARG A 230 -5.04 -17.03 8.16
C ARG A 230 -4.79 -15.59 7.74
N LEU A 231 -3.90 -14.92 8.45
CA LEU A 231 -3.53 -13.52 8.22
C LEU A 231 -2.01 -13.40 8.27
N VAL A 232 -1.40 -13.05 7.14
CA VAL A 232 0.02 -12.74 7.01
C VAL A 232 0.17 -11.27 6.68
N LEU A 233 0.96 -10.55 7.46
CA LEU A 233 1.27 -9.13 7.26
C LEU A 233 2.79 -8.95 7.24
N ASP A 234 3.33 -8.39 6.16
CA ASP A 234 4.75 -8.14 5.98
C ASP A 234 5.00 -6.66 5.75
N SER A 235 5.93 -6.09 6.53
CA SER A 235 6.35 -4.68 6.46
C SER A 235 5.18 -3.76 6.79
N ILE A 236 4.93 -3.62 8.09
CA ILE A 236 3.60 -3.36 8.64
C ILE A 236 3.37 -1.88 8.90
N VAL A 237 2.32 -1.33 8.29
CA VAL A 237 1.84 0.04 8.57
C VAL A 237 1.43 0.16 10.04
N ASP A 238 1.88 1.23 10.69
CA ASP A 238 1.43 1.56 12.05
C ASP A 238 0.03 2.17 12.01
N PRO A 239 -1.03 1.49 12.48
CA PRO A 239 -2.40 1.98 12.40
C PRO A 239 -2.66 3.20 13.30
N THR A 240 -1.71 3.61 14.14
CA THR A 240 -1.89 4.69 15.12
C THR A 240 -1.50 6.08 14.59
N GLY A 241 -0.62 6.15 13.59
CA GLY A 241 -0.18 7.39 12.96
C GLY A 241 -0.69 7.60 11.53
N VAL A 242 -1.50 6.66 11.00
CA VAL A 242 -2.03 6.74 9.64
C VAL A 242 -2.72 8.09 9.38
N TRP A 243 -2.29 8.93 8.44
CA TRP A 243 -1.11 8.80 7.57
C TRP A 243 -0.09 9.92 7.79
N TYR A 244 -0.50 11.06 8.34
CA TYR A 244 0.36 12.24 8.44
C TYR A 244 1.59 12.00 9.32
N ASP A 245 1.39 11.46 10.52
CA ASP A 245 2.47 11.22 11.48
C ASP A 245 3.37 10.07 11.00
N ASP A 246 2.80 9.05 10.37
CA ASP A 246 3.56 7.96 9.74
C ASP A 246 4.50 8.49 8.65
N ASN A 247 4.05 9.44 7.82
CA ASN A 247 4.88 10.04 6.77
C ASN A 247 6.04 10.86 7.36
N LEU A 248 5.81 11.61 8.44
CA LEU A 248 6.89 12.31 9.14
C LEU A 248 7.89 11.33 9.77
N ALA A 249 7.44 10.22 10.34
CA ALA A 249 8.31 9.19 10.91
C ALA A 249 9.12 8.46 9.82
N GLN A 250 8.49 8.20 8.69
CA GLN A 250 9.10 7.58 7.51
C GLN A 250 10.30 8.40 6.99
N ASP A 251 10.22 9.73 7.00
CA ASP A 251 11.33 10.61 6.55
C ASP A 251 12.64 10.37 7.32
N TYR A 252 12.56 10.17 8.65
CA TYR A 252 13.75 9.85 9.46
C TYR A 252 14.34 8.49 9.07
N ALA A 253 13.49 7.49 8.87
CA ALA A 253 13.94 6.15 8.53
C ALA A 253 14.55 6.09 7.12
N PHE A 254 13.98 6.82 6.14
CA PHE A 254 14.60 6.94 4.81
C PHE A 254 15.94 7.67 4.85
N ASN A 255 16.09 8.68 5.70
CA ASN A 255 17.36 9.35 5.89
C ASN A 255 18.44 8.39 6.44
N ASP A 256 18.08 7.54 7.41
CA ASP A 256 18.98 6.51 7.93
C ASP A 256 19.37 5.48 6.85
N ARG A 257 18.44 5.14 5.95
CA ARG A 257 18.73 4.25 4.82
C ARG A 257 19.58 4.90 3.74
N HIS A 258 19.41 6.20 3.50
CA HIS A 258 20.31 6.97 2.64
C HIS A 258 21.75 6.94 3.19
N ARG A 259 21.91 7.16 4.51
CA ARG A 259 23.21 7.03 5.19
C ARG A 259 23.77 5.62 5.12
N ALA A 260 22.93 4.58 5.24
CA ALA A 260 23.34 3.20 5.06
C ALA A 260 23.90 2.94 3.64
N LEU A 261 23.27 3.50 2.60
CA LEU A 261 23.81 3.46 1.24
C LEU A 261 25.17 4.18 1.16
N MET A 262 25.33 5.37 1.75
CA MET A 262 26.64 6.06 1.75
C MET A 262 27.72 5.24 2.47
N ALA A 263 27.38 4.59 3.58
CA ALA A 263 28.27 3.70 4.30
C ALA A 263 28.64 2.45 3.48
N TRP A 264 27.69 1.91 2.72
CA TRP A 264 27.94 0.81 1.79
C TRP A 264 28.88 1.24 0.64
N ILE A 265 28.66 2.41 0.05
CA ILE A 265 29.54 2.97 -1.00
C ILE A 265 30.97 3.13 -0.48
N ALA A 266 31.14 3.64 0.74
CA ALA A 266 32.46 3.82 1.37
C ALA A 266 33.28 2.52 1.47
N LYS A 267 32.62 1.37 1.72
CA LYS A 267 33.27 0.04 1.76
C LYS A 267 33.85 -0.37 0.40
N TYR A 268 33.34 0.20 -0.69
CA TYR A 268 33.72 -0.13 -2.06
C TYR A 268 34.38 1.06 -2.78
N ASP A 269 35.15 1.90 -2.06
CA ASP A 269 35.88 3.02 -2.66
C ASP A 269 36.86 2.59 -3.77
N SER A 270 37.41 1.36 -3.70
CA SER A 270 38.22 0.80 -4.77
C SER A 270 37.50 0.78 -6.13
N THR A 271 36.17 0.67 -6.10
CA THR A 271 35.28 0.66 -7.27
C THR A 271 34.73 2.06 -7.57
N TYR A 272 34.13 2.71 -6.56
CA TYR A 272 33.34 3.92 -6.79
C TYR A 272 34.15 5.23 -6.70
N LYS A 273 35.33 5.22 -6.07
CA LYS A 273 36.22 6.40 -5.95
C LYS A 273 35.52 7.63 -5.38
N LEU A 274 34.58 7.43 -4.47
CA LEU A 274 33.81 8.52 -3.83
C LEU A 274 34.38 8.90 -2.46
N GLY A 275 35.36 8.15 -1.94
CA GLY A 275 35.96 8.29 -0.62
C GLY A 275 35.56 7.14 0.31
N THR A 276 36.22 7.06 1.47
CA THR A 276 35.99 6.04 2.51
C THR A 276 35.21 6.56 3.72
N ASP A 277 34.79 7.83 3.68
CA ASP A 277 34.11 8.53 4.77
C ASP A 277 32.64 8.79 4.37
N PRO A 278 31.66 8.07 4.96
CA PRO A 278 30.26 8.14 4.55
C PRO A 278 29.66 9.56 4.60
N GLU A 279 30.04 10.38 5.58
CA GLU A 279 29.51 11.74 5.72
C GLU A 279 30.00 12.64 4.59
N LYS A 280 31.25 12.48 4.16
CA LYS A 280 31.80 13.21 3.00
C LYS A 280 31.20 12.72 1.68
N ILE A 281 30.84 11.44 1.58
CA ILE A 281 30.12 10.90 0.42
C ILE A 281 28.70 11.48 0.37
N GLU A 282 28.00 11.55 1.51
CA GLU A 282 26.68 12.18 1.63
C GLU A 282 26.73 13.67 1.22
N ALA A 283 27.75 14.41 1.67
CA ALA A 283 27.94 15.80 1.26
C ALA A 283 28.14 15.95 -0.26
N LYS A 284 28.81 15.00 -0.92
CA LYS A 284 28.92 14.97 -2.39
C LYS A 284 27.57 14.72 -3.07
N TRP A 285 26.68 13.94 -2.46
CA TRP A 285 25.34 13.70 -2.99
C TRP A 285 24.50 14.98 -2.94
N TYR A 286 24.52 15.70 -1.82
CA TYR A 286 23.86 17.01 -1.71
C TYR A 286 24.46 18.06 -2.65
N ALA A 287 25.78 18.05 -2.88
CA ALA A 287 26.40 18.92 -3.89
C ALA A 287 25.94 18.58 -5.32
N MET A 288 25.77 17.29 -5.64
CA MET A 288 25.19 16.84 -6.90
C MET A 288 23.73 17.31 -7.05
N ARG A 289 22.90 17.13 -6.02
CA ARG A 289 21.51 17.62 -5.98
C ARG A 289 21.43 19.12 -6.27
N ALA A 290 22.26 19.92 -5.59
CA ALA A 290 22.30 21.38 -5.78
C ALA A 290 22.77 21.79 -7.18
N ALA A 291 23.64 21.00 -7.82
CA ALA A 291 24.04 21.23 -9.21
C ALA A 291 22.91 20.91 -10.19
N LEU A 292 22.20 19.80 -9.98
CA LEU A 292 21.08 19.36 -10.83
C LEU A 292 19.85 20.28 -10.70
N ALA A 293 19.64 20.92 -9.55
CA ALA A 293 18.66 21.99 -9.39
C ALA A 293 18.86 23.15 -10.39
N LYS A 294 20.11 23.42 -10.78
CA LYS A 294 20.48 24.49 -11.72
C LYS A 294 20.56 24.00 -13.16
N LYS A 295 21.11 22.80 -13.36
CA LYS A 295 21.32 22.20 -14.67
C LYS A 295 20.93 20.72 -14.64
N PRO A 296 19.68 20.39 -15.03
CA PRO A 296 19.21 19.01 -15.07
C PRO A 296 20.06 18.13 -15.97
N ALA A 297 20.40 16.92 -15.51
CA ALA A 297 21.13 15.94 -16.28
C ALA A 297 20.26 15.41 -17.43
N GLY A 298 20.79 15.43 -18.65
CA GLY A 298 20.06 15.03 -19.86
C GLY A 298 18.78 15.84 -20.13
N GLY A 299 18.60 17.00 -19.49
CA GLY A 299 17.33 17.74 -19.53
C GLY A 299 16.15 17.02 -18.85
N LYS A 300 16.42 15.95 -18.09
CA LYS A 300 15.41 15.10 -17.44
C LYS A 300 15.58 15.04 -15.91
N VAL A 301 16.81 14.87 -15.43
CA VAL A 301 17.04 14.64 -14.00
C VAL A 301 17.41 15.96 -13.30
N GLY A 302 16.43 16.63 -12.71
CA GLY A 302 16.61 17.76 -11.80
C GLY A 302 16.85 17.31 -10.36
N ALA A 303 16.74 18.24 -9.40
CA ALA A 303 16.90 17.93 -7.98
C ALA A 303 15.82 16.97 -7.45
N SER A 304 14.57 17.19 -7.84
CA SER A 304 13.44 16.34 -7.42
C SER A 304 13.54 14.95 -8.05
N GLU A 305 13.87 14.86 -9.33
CA GLU A 305 14.07 13.57 -10.00
C GLU A 305 15.28 12.79 -9.48
N LEU A 306 16.33 13.49 -9.01
CA LEU A 306 17.45 12.84 -8.32
C LEU A 306 16.97 12.18 -7.02
N GLU A 307 16.16 12.87 -6.22
CA GLU A 307 15.59 12.29 -5.00
C GLU A 307 14.74 11.07 -5.33
N ASP A 308 13.81 11.18 -6.29
CA ASP A 308 12.97 10.07 -6.73
C ASP A 308 13.82 8.86 -7.18
N THR A 309 14.98 9.10 -7.80
CA THR A 309 15.92 8.05 -8.23
C THR A 309 16.56 7.33 -7.05
N PHE A 310 16.84 8.03 -5.95
CA PHE A 310 17.54 7.44 -4.79
C PHE A 310 16.60 6.87 -3.72
N ILE A 311 15.33 7.33 -3.65
CA ILE A 311 14.34 6.82 -2.69
C ILE A 311 14.13 5.29 -2.80
N PRO A 312 14.06 4.66 -3.99
CA PRO A 312 14.02 3.21 -4.11
C PRO A 312 15.14 2.47 -3.37
N GLY A 313 16.33 3.09 -3.23
CA GLY A 313 17.43 2.55 -2.43
C GLY A 313 17.11 2.41 -0.93
N GLY A 314 16.15 3.18 -0.41
CA GLY A 314 15.64 3.00 0.95
C GLY A 314 14.76 1.75 1.10
N TYR A 315 14.01 1.40 0.05
CA TYR A 315 13.14 0.23 -0.01
C TYR A 315 13.91 -1.08 -0.19
N TYR A 316 14.96 -1.10 -1.02
CA TYR A 316 15.67 -2.33 -1.37
C TYR A 316 17.16 -2.11 -1.60
N ASN A 317 17.98 -2.87 -0.89
CA ASN A 317 19.43 -2.85 -1.07
C ASN A 317 19.84 -3.21 -2.50
N GLY A 318 19.07 -4.04 -3.22
CA GLY A 318 19.45 -4.46 -4.58
C GLY A 318 19.56 -3.33 -5.60
N TYR A 319 19.03 -2.13 -5.32
CA TYR A 319 19.24 -0.95 -6.16
C TYR A 319 20.59 -0.27 -5.91
N TRP A 320 21.24 -0.50 -4.75
CA TRP A 320 22.44 0.22 -4.32
C TRP A 320 23.59 0.18 -5.32
N PRO A 321 23.93 -0.95 -5.98
CA PRO A 321 25.01 -0.96 -6.96
C PRO A 321 24.77 -0.03 -8.16
N TYR A 322 23.53 0.06 -8.63
CA TYR A 322 23.12 0.92 -9.75
C TYR A 322 23.12 2.39 -9.35
N LEU A 323 22.59 2.72 -8.17
CA LEU A 323 22.60 4.08 -7.63
C LEU A 323 24.03 4.58 -7.38
N ALA A 324 24.91 3.72 -6.88
CA ALA A 324 26.31 4.03 -6.65
C ALA A 324 27.09 4.22 -7.95
N GLU A 325 26.81 3.44 -9.00
CA GLU A 325 27.37 3.64 -10.34
C GLU A 325 26.95 5.00 -10.92
N ALA A 326 25.64 5.30 -10.89
CA ALA A 326 25.11 6.58 -11.34
C ALA A 326 25.74 7.76 -10.59
N PHE A 327 25.83 7.66 -9.27
CA PHE A 327 26.43 8.67 -8.43
C PHE A 327 27.91 8.89 -8.73
N SER A 328 28.69 7.81 -8.79
CA SER A 328 30.13 7.84 -9.06
C SER A 328 30.42 8.41 -10.46
N ALA A 329 29.71 7.96 -11.49
CA ALA A 329 29.88 8.40 -12.85
C ALA A 329 29.64 9.92 -13.00
N TYR A 330 28.58 10.43 -12.36
CA TYR A 330 28.27 11.85 -12.39
C TYR A 330 29.29 12.67 -11.59
N VAL A 331 29.60 12.28 -10.35
CA VAL A 331 30.49 13.06 -9.49
C VAL A 331 31.91 13.13 -10.05
N ASN A 332 32.47 11.98 -10.43
CA ASN A 332 33.88 11.86 -10.82
C ASN A 332 34.11 12.34 -12.25
N ASN A 333 33.21 12.02 -13.19
CA ASN A 333 33.45 12.21 -14.62
C ASN A 333 32.46 13.18 -15.29
N LYS A 334 31.50 13.72 -14.54
CA LYS A 334 30.37 14.51 -15.10
C LYS A 334 29.58 13.76 -16.17
N ASN A 335 29.65 12.43 -16.15
CA ASN A 335 28.87 11.58 -17.04
C ASN A 335 27.45 11.47 -16.49
N ALA A 336 26.49 12.04 -17.23
CA ALA A 336 25.08 12.04 -16.86
C ALA A 336 24.32 10.78 -17.28
N ASP A 337 24.85 9.99 -18.21
CA ASP A 337 24.10 8.91 -18.86
C ASP A 337 23.61 7.85 -17.86
N PRO A 338 24.46 7.32 -16.93
CA PRO A 338 24.00 6.33 -15.96
C PRO A 338 22.98 6.88 -14.97
N LEU A 339 23.01 8.19 -14.70
CA LEU A 339 22.01 8.85 -13.85
C LEU A 339 20.66 8.98 -14.56
N VAL A 340 20.66 9.31 -15.86
CA VAL A 340 19.42 9.34 -16.66
C VAL A 340 18.84 7.94 -16.80
N GLU A 341 19.67 6.93 -17.03
CA GLU A 341 19.25 5.52 -17.08
C GLU A 341 18.65 5.06 -15.74
N ALA A 342 19.29 5.38 -14.61
CA ALA A 342 18.77 5.05 -13.29
C ALA A 342 17.41 5.73 -13.03
N TYR A 343 17.24 6.99 -13.43
CA TYR A 343 15.96 7.69 -13.34
C TYR A 343 14.89 6.98 -14.18
N GLU A 344 15.18 6.67 -15.44
CA GLU A 344 14.23 6.00 -16.35
C GLU A 344 13.78 4.63 -15.83
N ASN A 345 14.69 3.88 -15.20
CA ASN A 345 14.40 2.54 -14.70
C ASN A 345 13.71 2.50 -13.33
N PHE A 346 14.00 3.47 -12.45
CA PHE A 346 13.59 3.38 -11.04
C PHE A 346 12.60 4.46 -10.60
N ALA A 347 12.56 5.61 -11.27
CA ALA A 347 11.83 6.79 -10.79
C ALA A 347 10.83 7.37 -11.80
N ALA A 348 11.06 7.17 -13.09
CA ALA A 348 10.15 7.67 -14.11
C ALA A 348 8.76 7.04 -13.96
N VAL A 349 7.74 7.90 -13.89
CA VAL A 349 6.35 7.49 -13.72
C VAL A 349 5.69 7.33 -15.08
N ASP A 350 5.17 6.13 -15.34
CA ASP A 350 4.40 5.81 -16.54
C ASP A 350 2.88 5.93 -16.29
N ALA A 351 2.07 5.47 -17.25
CA ALA A 351 0.61 5.51 -17.12
C ALA A 351 0.07 4.62 -15.97
N ALA A 352 0.75 3.53 -15.63
CA ALA A 352 0.38 2.69 -14.50
C ALA A 352 0.72 3.40 -13.18
N GLY A 353 1.88 4.06 -13.11
CA GLY A 353 2.25 4.91 -11.98
C GLY A 353 1.32 6.11 -11.78
N ASP A 354 0.86 6.78 -12.85
CA ASP A 354 -0.15 7.84 -12.78
C ASP A 354 -1.49 7.33 -12.18
N ASN A 355 -1.89 6.11 -12.54
CA ASN A 355 -3.06 5.45 -11.94
C ASN A 355 -2.81 5.12 -10.47
N GLY A 356 -1.66 4.53 -10.17
CA GLY A 356 -1.21 4.19 -8.82
C GLY A 356 -1.27 5.42 -7.91
N TYR A 357 -0.64 6.53 -8.30
CA TYR A 357 -0.63 7.77 -7.52
C TYR A 357 -2.02 8.41 -7.36
N SER A 358 -2.86 8.32 -8.39
CA SER A 358 -4.25 8.80 -8.30
C SER A 358 -5.05 8.02 -7.25
N VAL A 359 -4.83 6.71 -7.14
CA VAL A 359 -5.45 5.88 -6.11
C VAL A 359 -4.78 6.10 -4.75
N TYR A 360 -3.45 6.14 -4.69
CA TYR A 360 -2.66 6.42 -3.50
C TYR A 360 -3.21 7.66 -2.80
N THR A 361 -3.22 8.79 -3.51
CA THR A 361 -3.68 10.07 -2.98
C THR A 361 -5.15 9.99 -2.56
N SER A 362 -5.99 9.32 -3.34
CA SER A 362 -7.41 9.15 -2.99
C SER A 362 -7.62 8.42 -1.67
N VAL A 363 -6.88 7.33 -1.45
CA VAL A 363 -6.96 6.54 -0.22
C VAL A 363 -6.34 7.30 0.95
N GLN A 364 -5.11 7.81 0.81
CA GLN A 364 -4.42 8.54 1.87
C GLN A 364 -5.25 9.72 2.39
N CYS A 365 -5.80 10.53 1.50
CA CYS A 365 -6.56 11.72 1.90
C CYS A 365 -7.97 11.39 2.43
N ARG A 366 -8.46 10.16 2.21
CA ARG A 366 -9.81 9.74 2.62
C ARG A 366 -9.80 8.91 3.89
N ASP A 367 -8.81 8.07 4.12
CA ASP A 367 -8.78 7.15 5.26
C ASP A 367 -8.56 7.84 6.61
N ALA A 368 -7.82 8.96 6.60
CA ALA A 368 -7.47 9.71 7.79
C ALA A 368 -7.44 11.23 7.53
N SER A 369 -7.48 12.02 8.59
CA SER A 369 -7.38 13.48 8.50
C SER A 369 -5.94 13.91 8.24
N TRP A 370 -5.79 14.88 7.33
CA TRP A 370 -4.54 15.59 7.06
C TRP A 370 -4.70 17.08 7.43
N PRO A 371 -3.65 17.75 7.92
CA PRO A 371 -3.73 19.18 8.22
C PRO A 371 -4.12 19.99 6.98
N ARG A 372 -5.13 20.87 7.12
CA ARG A 372 -5.57 21.78 6.06
C ARG A 372 -4.83 23.11 6.06
N ASP A 373 -4.21 23.48 7.19
CA ASP A 373 -3.36 24.67 7.29
C ASP A 373 -1.94 24.33 6.82
N TRP A 374 -1.52 24.94 5.73
CA TRP A 374 -0.17 24.76 5.17
C TRP A 374 0.94 25.19 6.12
N ARG A 375 0.68 26.10 7.08
CA ARG A 375 1.70 26.49 8.08
C ARG A 375 2.11 25.33 8.97
N GLN A 376 1.21 24.38 9.23
CA GLN A 376 1.55 23.16 9.97
C GLN A 376 2.54 22.31 9.16
N TRP A 377 2.27 22.12 7.87
CA TRP A 377 3.17 21.42 6.95
C TRP A 377 4.55 22.08 6.89
N GLN A 378 4.61 23.40 6.78
CA GLN A 378 5.89 24.12 6.80
C GLN A 378 6.67 23.86 8.09
N LYS A 379 6.02 24.03 9.24
CA LYS A 379 6.64 23.85 10.55
C LYS A 379 7.19 22.43 10.71
N ASP A 380 6.37 21.43 10.45
CA ASP A 380 6.72 20.04 10.72
C ASP A 380 7.79 19.55 9.74
N ASN A 381 7.65 19.85 8.44
CA ASN A 381 8.62 19.39 7.44
C ASN A 381 9.97 20.13 7.54
N TRP A 382 10.01 21.39 7.96
CA TRP A 382 11.30 22.03 8.28
C TRP A 382 11.96 21.43 9.53
N ALA A 383 11.17 21.05 10.55
CA ALA A 383 11.69 20.39 11.73
C ALA A 383 12.25 18.98 11.43
N VAL A 384 11.61 18.25 10.51
CA VAL A 384 12.15 16.98 9.97
C VAL A 384 13.39 17.25 9.14
N TYR A 385 13.34 18.18 8.17
CA TYR A 385 14.43 18.47 7.24
C TYR A 385 15.74 18.86 7.94
N GLU A 386 15.68 19.56 9.08
CA GLU A 386 16.86 19.89 9.90
C GLU A 386 17.64 18.65 10.36
N LYS A 387 16.95 17.51 10.56
CA LYS A 387 17.52 16.26 11.11
C LYS A 387 17.66 15.16 10.07
N ALA A 388 16.72 15.11 9.12
CA ALA A 388 16.54 14.06 8.13
C ALA A 388 16.23 14.66 6.74
N PRO A 389 17.17 15.39 6.11
CA PRO A 389 16.89 16.17 4.91
C PRO A 389 16.63 15.35 3.64
N PHE A 390 17.04 14.07 3.58
CA PHE A 390 17.04 13.29 2.33
C PHE A 390 15.69 13.27 1.59
N MET A 391 14.59 12.98 2.30
CA MET A 391 13.27 12.78 1.68
C MET A 391 12.21 13.79 2.13
N ALA A 392 12.44 14.53 3.22
CA ALA A 392 11.39 15.27 3.94
C ALA A 392 10.50 16.15 3.04
N TRP A 393 11.10 17.06 2.27
CA TRP A 393 10.31 17.93 1.39
C TRP A 393 9.75 17.22 0.15
N ASN A 394 10.43 16.21 -0.38
CA ASN A 394 9.91 15.40 -1.48
C ASN A 394 8.62 14.69 -1.05
N ASN A 395 8.67 14.02 0.11
CA ASN A 395 7.53 13.32 0.70
C ASN A 395 6.38 14.27 1.07
N ALA A 396 6.71 15.47 1.59
CA ALA A 396 5.73 16.51 1.85
C ALA A 396 4.93 16.87 0.59
N TRP A 397 5.61 17.05 -0.56
CA TRP A 397 4.96 17.39 -1.81
C TRP A 397 4.17 16.24 -2.43
N TYR A 398 4.65 15.00 -2.26
CA TYR A 398 3.94 13.79 -2.66
C TYR A 398 2.57 13.68 -1.96
N ASN A 399 2.48 14.10 -0.69
CA ASN A 399 1.24 14.04 0.09
C ASN A 399 0.46 15.37 0.16
N ALA A 400 1.04 16.49 -0.27
CA ALA A 400 0.45 17.83 -0.22
C ALA A 400 -0.96 17.96 -0.86
N PRO A 401 -1.36 17.19 -1.89
CA PRO A 401 -2.74 17.22 -2.37
C PRO A 401 -3.78 16.95 -1.29
N CYS A 402 -3.45 16.23 -0.21
CA CYS A 402 -4.36 15.97 0.90
C CYS A 402 -4.79 17.22 1.67
N ALA A 403 -3.96 18.27 1.71
CA ALA A 403 -4.34 19.57 2.27
C ALA A 403 -5.46 20.26 1.45
N PHE A 404 -5.68 19.84 0.21
CA PHE A 404 -6.64 20.45 -0.72
C PHE A 404 -7.69 19.46 -1.26
N TRP A 405 -7.69 18.23 -0.74
CA TRP A 405 -8.54 17.16 -1.23
C TRP A 405 -10.04 17.51 -1.18
N PRO A 406 -10.82 17.19 -2.23
CA PRO A 406 -12.20 17.68 -2.37
C PRO A 406 -13.23 16.90 -1.53
N THR A 407 -12.82 15.86 -0.81
CA THR A 407 -13.72 15.07 0.05
C THR A 407 -13.29 15.15 1.51
N SER A 408 -14.25 14.95 2.41
CA SER A 408 -13.97 14.83 3.84
C SER A 408 -13.23 13.52 4.14
N SER A 409 -12.30 13.57 5.11
CA SER A 409 -11.63 12.40 5.64
C SER A 409 -12.55 11.55 6.52
N LEU A 410 -12.23 10.27 6.62
CA LEU A 410 -12.79 9.33 7.58
C LEU A 410 -12.00 9.35 8.88
N LYS A 411 -12.52 8.64 9.88
CA LYS A 411 -11.76 8.29 11.08
C LYS A 411 -11.00 6.99 10.82
N PRO A 412 -9.70 6.91 11.16
CA PRO A 412 -8.95 5.67 11.10
C PRO A 412 -9.65 4.53 11.85
N VAL A 413 -9.55 3.31 11.31
CA VAL A 413 -10.17 2.14 11.92
C VAL A 413 -9.30 1.66 13.07
N ASN A 414 -9.87 1.49 14.25
CA ASN A 414 -9.17 0.81 15.34
C ASN A 414 -9.04 -0.69 15.03
N VAL A 415 -7.84 -1.13 14.64
CA VAL A 415 -7.55 -2.50 14.25
C VAL A 415 -7.33 -3.48 15.41
N ALA A 416 -7.38 -3.02 16.67
CA ALA A 416 -7.26 -3.90 17.83
C ALA A 416 -8.26 -5.05 17.77
N ASN A 417 -7.78 -6.29 17.93
CA ASN A 417 -8.59 -7.48 17.71
C ASN A 417 -8.13 -8.68 18.56
N GLY A 418 -9.05 -9.17 19.40
CA GLY A 418 -8.86 -10.37 20.23
C GLY A 418 -9.56 -11.63 19.73
N LYS A 419 -10.25 -11.58 18.59
CA LYS A 419 -11.12 -12.67 18.09
C LYS A 419 -10.50 -13.48 16.96
N LEU A 420 -9.30 -13.12 16.52
CA LEU A 420 -8.65 -13.77 15.38
C LEU A 420 -7.97 -15.07 15.79
N PRO A 421 -7.86 -16.05 14.87
CA PRO A 421 -6.80 -17.04 14.97
C PRO A 421 -5.43 -16.34 14.96
N PRO A 422 -4.33 -17.01 15.39
CA PRO A 422 -2.99 -16.43 15.34
C PRO A 422 -2.67 -15.86 13.95
N ALA A 423 -2.37 -14.56 13.89
CA ALA A 423 -1.82 -13.90 12.71
C ALA A 423 -0.28 -14.02 12.71
N LEU A 424 0.33 -14.09 11.54
CA LEU A 424 1.78 -14.10 11.39
C LEU A 424 2.25 -12.75 10.82
N LEU A 425 3.17 -12.11 11.52
CA LEU A 425 3.66 -10.77 11.24
C LEU A 425 5.15 -10.82 10.91
N PHE A 426 5.58 -10.06 9.92
CA PHE A 426 6.98 -9.93 9.51
C PHE A 426 7.39 -8.47 9.48
N GLN A 427 8.55 -8.17 10.05
CA GLN A 427 9.08 -6.81 10.11
C GLN A 427 10.61 -6.80 10.07
N ALA A 428 11.20 -5.96 9.22
CA ALA A 428 12.64 -5.68 9.27
C ALA A 428 12.90 -4.53 10.27
N THR A 429 14.02 -4.58 11.00
CA THR A 429 14.31 -3.55 12.03
C THR A 429 14.59 -2.18 11.43
N ASN A 430 15.12 -2.12 10.22
CA ASN A 430 15.53 -0.90 9.53
C ASN A 430 14.67 -0.64 8.27
N ASP A 431 13.47 -1.23 8.16
CA ASP A 431 12.53 -0.89 7.08
C ASP A 431 12.18 0.61 7.17
N ALA A 432 12.46 1.36 6.10
CA ALA A 432 12.18 2.79 6.09
C ALA A 432 10.72 3.14 5.76
N ALA A 433 10.08 2.36 4.89
CA ALA A 433 8.73 2.66 4.43
C ALA A 433 7.69 2.36 5.50
N THR A 434 7.87 1.26 6.24
CA THR A 434 7.05 0.93 7.40
C THR A 434 7.96 0.63 8.59
N PRO A 435 8.36 1.66 9.36
CA PRO A 435 9.31 1.51 10.46
C PRO A 435 8.93 0.43 11.48
N TYR A 436 9.94 -0.23 12.06
CA TYR A 436 9.79 -1.37 12.98
C TYR A 436 8.73 -1.22 14.07
N HIS A 437 8.54 0.02 14.56
CA HIS A 437 7.52 0.33 15.55
C HIS A 437 6.11 -0.10 15.12
N GLY A 438 5.77 0.03 13.83
CA GLY A 438 4.47 -0.39 13.29
C GLY A 438 4.21 -1.87 13.49
N GLY A 439 5.17 -2.74 13.13
CA GLY A 439 5.09 -4.18 13.35
C GLY A 439 4.93 -4.54 14.84
N ALA A 440 5.69 -3.89 15.71
CA ALA A 440 5.54 -4.05 17.16
C ALA A 440 4.18 -3.58 17.70
N THR A 441 3.66 -2.47 17.19
CA THR A 441 2.35 -1.93 17.56
C THR A 441 1.23 -2.88 17.14
N VAL A 442 1.24 -3.35 15.89
CA VAL A 442 0.23 -4.29 15.40
C VAL A 442 0.31 -5.62 16.14
N HIS A 443 1.50 -6.10 16.51
CA HIS A 443 1.64 -7.29 17.33
C HIS A 443 0.93 -7.16 18.70
N ARG A 444 1.00 -5.98 19.33
CA ARG A 444 0.24 -5.69 20.57
C ARG A 444 -1.26 -5.57 20.34
N LEU A 445 -1.68 -5.02 19.21
CA LEU A 445 -3.09 -4.77 18.89
C LEU A 445 -3.83 -6.05 18.45
N LEU A 446 -3.15 -6.97 17.77
CA LEU A 446 -3.70 -8.24 17.32
C LEU A 446 -3.34 -9.34 18.33
N ALA A 447 -4.27 -9.64 19.24
CA ALA A 447 -4.05 -10.67 20.23
C ALA A 447 -3.73 -12.01 19.57
N HIS A 448 -2.85 -12.79 20.20
CA HIS A 448 -2.37 -14.08 19.70
C HIS A 448 -1.57 -14.05 18.40
N SER A 449 -1.32 -12.86 17.81
CA SER A 449 -0.39 -12.74 16.69
C SER A 449 1.02 -13.21 17.09
N SER A 450 1.86 -13.39 16.08
CA SER A 450 3.24 -13.82 16.24
C SER A 450 4.13 -12.98 15.33
N LEU A 451 5.14 -12.33 15.90
CA LEU A 451 6.03 -11.42 15.19
C LEU A 451 7.39 -12.06 14.92
N VAL A 452 7.74 -12.19 13.63
CA VAL A 452 9.05 -12.62 13.17
C VAL A 452 9.82 -11.40 12.66
N VAL A 453 11.00 -11.16 13.21
CA VAL A 453 11.80 -9.97 12.90
C VAL A 453 13.03 -10.33 12.09
N GLU A 454 13.29 -9.62 11.00
CA GLU A 454 14.59 -9.63 10.34
C GLU A 454 15.51 -8.62 11.02
N GLN A 455 16.43 -9.11 11.85
CA GLN A 455 17.32 -8.27 12.65
C GLN A 455 18.41 -7.65 11.78
N GLY A 456 18.48 -6.32 11.79
CA GLY A 456 19.41 -5.53 10.99
C GLY A 456 18.99 -5.35 9.53
N GLY A 457 17.92 -6.02 9.10
CA GLY A 457 17.39 -5.92 7.74
C GLY A 457 16.70 -4.59 7.50
N GLY A 458 16.87 -4.04 6.30
CA GLY A 458 16.28 -2.75 5.91
C GLY A 458 15.47 -2.77 4.61
N ASN A 459 15.24 -3.95 4.05
CA ASN A 459 14.38 -4.09 2.87
C ASN A 459 12.90 -4.03 3.28
N HIS A 460 12.08 -3.50 2.38
CA HIS A 460 10.62 -3.41 2.52
C HIS A 460 9.91 -4.53 1.76
N GLY A 461 9.25 -5.44 2.47
CA GLY A 461 8.78 -6.72 1.93
C GLY A 461 9.89 -7.77 2.02
N ILE A 462 9.94 -8.49 3.14
CA ILE A 462 11.09 -9.35 3.51
C ILE A 462 10.83 -10.85 3.35
N THR A 463 9.58 -11.25 3.15
CA THR A 463 9.22 -12.63 2.81
C THR A 463 9.15 -12.84 1.31
N LEU A 464 9.42 -14.07 0.88
CA LEU A 464 9.52 -14.50 -0.52
C LEU A 464 10.59 -13.76 -1.34
N SER A 465 11.44 -12.96 -0.70
CA SER A 465 12.51 -12.18 -1.34
C SER A 465 13.91 -12.79 -1.17
N GLY A 466 14.02 -14.00 -0.61
CA GLY A 466 15.25 -14.80 -0.57
C GLY A 466 15.73 -15.18 0.84
N ASN A 467 15.12 -14.68 1.91
CA ASN A 467 15.49 -15.04 3.27
C ASN A 467 14.81 -16.37 3.70
N ALA A 468 15.56 -17.46 3.60
CA ALA A 468 15.07 -18.81 3.93
C ALA A 468 14.57 -18.97 5.37
N CYS A 469 15.05 -18.15 6.32
CA CYS A 469 14.57 -18.19 7.70
C CYS A 469 13.13 -17.66 7.80
N LEU A 470 12.85 -16.51 7.19
CA LEU A 470 11.52 -15.91 7.16
C LEU A 470 10.54 -16.81 6.37
N ASP A 471 10.97 -17.28 5.20
CA ASP A 471 10.16 -18.11 4.31
C ASP A 471 9.77 -19.46 4.93
N LYS A 472 10.63 -20.00 5.80
CA LYS A 472 10.32 -21.21 6.58
C LYS A 472 9.13 -20.98 7.54
N TYR A 473 9.09 -19.84 8.24
CA TYR A 473 7.96 -19.52 9.11
C TYR A 473 6.67 -19.29 8.32
N LEU A 474 6.77 -18.55 7.20
CA LEU A 474 5.65 -18.31 6.30
C LEU A 474 5.08 -19.63 5.76
N ALA A 475 5.94 -20.50 5.21
CA ALA A 475 5.54 -21.79 4.65
C ALA A 475 4.88 -22.69 5.69
N LYS A 476 5.41 -22.74 6.92
CA LYS A 476 4.83 -23.54 7.99
C LYS A 476 3.45 -23.02 8.39
N TYR A 477 3.29 -21.72 8.57
CA TYR A 477 2.00 -21.10 8.90
C TYR A 477 0.95 -21.33 7.82
N LEU A 478 1.29 -21.19 6.54
CA LEU A 478 0.38 -21.51 5.44
C LEU A 478 0.09 -23.02 5.33
N THR A 479 1.03 -23.88 5.72
CA THR A 479 0.79 -25.33 5.72
C THR A 479 -0.24 -25.74 6.77
N ASP A 480 -0.03 -25.34 8.03
CA ASP A 480 -0.76 -25.92 9.18
C ASP A 480 -1.24 -24.88 10.22
N GLY A 481 -0.88 -23.61 10.07
CA GLY A 481 -1.25 -22.54 11.02
C GLY A 481 -0.28 -22.38 12.19
N THR A 482 0.83 -23.13 12.22
CA THR A 482 1.83 -22.97 13.29
C THR A 482 2.55 -21.63 13.15
N VAL A 483 2.67 -20.93 14.26
CA VAL A 483 3.44 -19.69 14.41
C VAL A 483 4.55 -19.90 15.44
N PRO A 484 5.69 -19.19 15.36
CA PRO A 484 6.65 -19.17 16.46
C PRO A 484 6.03 -18.53 17.71
N ARG A 485 6.58 -18.87 18.87
CA ARG A 485 6.21 -18.29 20.17
C ARG A 485 7.48 -17.95 20.93
N GLY A 486 7.64 -16.69 21.30
CA GLY A 486 8.77 -16.20 22.08
C GLY A 486 8.31 -15.37 23.28
N GLY A 487 9.23 -15.10 24.23
CA GLY A 487 8.94 -14.30 25.41
C GLY A 487 9.26 -12.80 25.28
N GLY A 488 9.78 -12.38 24.12
CA GLY A 488 10.18 -10.99 23.85
C GLY A 488 9.15 -10.21 23.04
N GLN A 489 9.54 -9.02 22.58
CA GLN A 489 8.73 -8.22 21.65
C GLN A 489 8.55 -8.92 20.28
N ALA A 490 9.55 -9.71 19.88
CA ALA A 490 9.49 -10.62 18.75
C ALA A 490 9.37 -12.07 19.24
N ASP A 491 8.55 -12.87 18.56
CA ASP A 491 8.41 -14.30 18.82
C ASP A 491 9.53 -15.12 18.17
N ALA A 492 10.12 -14.60 17.10
CA ALA A 492 11.30 -15.18 16.45
C ALA A 492 12.13 -14.09 15.77
N VAL A 493 13.42 -14.37 15.59
CA VAL A 493 14.36 -13.49 14.91
C VAL A 493 15.08 -14.26 13.81
N CYS A 494 15.21 -13.64 12.65
CA CYS A 494 15.98 -14.10 11.52
C CYS A 494 17.13 -13.12 11.24
N PRO A 495 18.31 -13.60 10.82
CA PRO A 495 19.37 -12.71 10.38
C PRO A 495 18.99 -12.05 9.04
N THR A 496 19.44 -10.81 8.83
CA THR A 496 19.36 -10.15 7.52
C THR A 496 20.13 -10.90 6.44
N LEU A 497 19.71 -10.73 5.19
CA LEU A 497 20.52 -11.08 4.04
C LEU A 497 21.80 -10.22 3.96
N PRO A 498 22.89 -10.72 3.36
CA PRO A 498 24.06 -9.91 3.07
C PRO A 498 23.74 -8.73 2.15
N ASP A 499 24.44 -7.61 2.34
CA ASP A 499 24.42 -6.50 1.40
C ASP A 499 24.86 -6.95 -0.01
N PRO A 500 24.37 -6.31 -1.09
CA PRO A 500 24.81 -6.61 -2.43
C PRO A 500 26.29 -6.30 -2.63
N LYS A 501 26.87 -6.90 -3.66
CA LYS A 501 28.21 -6.56 -4.15
C LYS A 501 28.11 -5.57 -5.32
N PRO A 502 29.16 -4.79 -5.61
CA PRO A 502 29.23 -3.98 -6.82
C PRO A 502 29.01 -4.82 -8.09
N LEU A 503 28.50 -4.19 -9.14
CA LEU A 503 28.26 -4.84 -10.43
C LEU A 503 29.58 -5.34 -11.03
N THR A 504 29.63 -6.61 -11.43
CA THR A 504 30.83 -7.23 -12.03
C THR A 504 30.84 -7.16 -13.56
N SER A 505 29.72 -6.79 -14.18
CA SER A 505 29.60 -6.53 -15.63
C SER A 505 28.44 -5.56 -15.90
N LYS A 506 28.47 -4.86 -17.05
CA LYS A 506 27.35 -4.01 -17.52
C LYS A 506 26.09 -4.81 -17.93
N ALA A 507 26.15 -6.14 -17.99
CA ALA A 507 24.98 -6.94 -18.29
C ALA A 507 24.05 -6.97 -17.06
N ALA A 508 22.76 -6.70 -17.29
CA ALA A 508 21.73 -6.79 -16.26
C ALA A 508 21.79 -8.15 -15.54
N SER A 509 21.86 -8.12 -14.21
CA SER A 509 21.71 -9.31 -13.38
C SER A 509 20.40 -10.02 -13.74
N THR A 510 20.41 -11.35 -13.76
CA THR A 510 19.17 -12.16 -13.72
C THR A 510 18.26 -11.64 -12.61
N SER A 511 16.95 -11.52 -12.88
CA SER A 511 15.97 -11.09 -11.88
C SER A 511 15.99 -12.04 -10.69
N SER A 512 16.31 -11.50 -9.51
CA SER A 512 16.15 -12.18 -8.23
C SER A 512 14.69 -12.06 -7.76
N HIS A 513 14.25 -12.97 -6.87
CA HIS A 513 12.92 -12.85 -6.27
C HIS A 513 12.72 -11.49 -5.55
N GLY A 514 13.76 -10.97 -4.90
CA GLY A 514 13.75 -9.64 -4.30
C GLY A 514 13.48 -8.54 -5.32
N SER A 515 14.25 -8.49 -6.42
CA SER A 515 14.01 -7.49 -7.48
C SER A 515 12.61 -7.61 -8.11
N THR A 516 12.08 -8.82 -8.26
CA THR A 516 10.72 -9.03 -8.76
C THR A 516 9.67 -8.54 -7.76
N LEU A 517 9.81 -8.85 -6.47
CA LEU A 517 8.90 -8.37 -5.43
C LEU A 517 8.88 -6.85 -5.38
N HIS A 518 10.04 -6.19 -5.35
CA HIS A 518 10.10 -4.73 -5.27
C HIS A 518 9.51 -4.02 -6.49
N GLY A 519 9.63 -4.62 -7.69
CA GLY A 519 8.88 -4.15 -8.86
C GLY A 519 7.35 -4.26 -8.71
N LEU A 520 6.87 -5.25 -7.93
CA LEU A 520 5.43 -5.44 -7.66
C LEU A 520 4.90 -4.57 -6.50
N LEU A 521 5.74 -4.26 -5.52
CA LEU A 521 5.38 -3.34 -4.43
C LEU A 521 5.23 -1.89 -4.92
N GLY A 522 5.69 -1.61 -6.15
CA GLY A 522 5.17 -0.52 -6.98
C GLY A 522 5.56 0.89 -6.53
N PHE A 523 6.70 1.05 -5.84
CA PHE A 523 7.20 2.39 -5.59
C PHE A 523 7.84 2.96 -6.86
N HIS A 524 7.10 3.85 -7.51
CA HIS A 524 7.61 4.80 -8.49
C HIS A 524 7.38 6.17 -7.85
N GLY A 525 8.47 6.93 -7.64
CA GLY A 525 8.52 8.14 -6.78
C GLY A 525 7.60 9.29 -7.16
#